data_AF-A0A2D7Q6M4-F1
#
_entry.id   AF-A0A2D7Q6M4-F1
#
_cell.length_a   1.000
_cell.length_b   1.000
_cell.length_c   1.000
_cell.angle_alpha   90.00
_cell.angle_beta   90.00
_cell.angle_gamma   90.00
#
_symmetry.space_group_name_H-M   'P 1'
#
loop_
_entity.id
_entity.type
_entity.pdbx_description
1 polymer ?
#
loop_
_entity_poly.entity_id
_entity_poly.type
_entity_poly.pdbx_seq_one_letter_code
_entity_poly.pdbx_strand_id
1 'polypeptide(L)'
;MTLSNLILILLIWISNNTDYQISKFDYSVNISEKKIIEEKACNGKCPIVAYFDPNVGILITKGDLEDPCHQSILLHEMIHALQFSSNKNTENAFKEMEAYSLQNLYLNQISEKKDLLKNWNLKSCRSKQYNALF
;
A
#
# COMPACT_ATOMS: atom_id res chain seq x y z
N MET A 1 -11.34 1.96 -13.04
CA MET A 1 -10.39 0.81 -13.04
C MET A 1 -10.96 -0.35 -12.22
N THR A 2 -10.53 -1.60 -12.44
CA THR A 2 -10.86 -2.75 -11.55
C THR A 2 -9.72 -2.99 -10.56
N LEU A 3 -9.98 -3.68 -9.44
CA LEU A 3 -8.93 -3.98 -8.46
C LEU A 3 -7.80 -4.82 -9.09
N SER A 4 -8.12 -5.80 -9.92
CA SER A 4 -7.12 -6.59 -10.66
C SER A 4 -6.27 -5.74 -11.59
N ASN A 5 -6.86 -4.76 -12.30
CA ASN A 5 -6.11 -3.85 -13.14
C ASN A 5 -5.19 -2.96 -12.31
N LEU A 6 -5.64 -2.48 -11.15
CA LEU A 6 -4.81 -1.69 -10.24
C LEU A 6 -3.61 -2.52 -9.75
N ILE A 7 -3.84 -3.75 -9.30
CA ILE A 7 -2.77 -4.65 -8.84
C ILE A 7 -1.73 -4.85 -9.95
N LEU A 8 -2.17 -5.10 -11.19
CA LEU A 8 -1.26 -5.26 -12.32
C LEU A 8 -0.43 -3.99 -12.56
N ILE A 9 -1.05 -2.81 -12.55
CA ILE A 9 -0.36 -1.52 -12.70
C ILE A 9 0.68 -1.33 -11.59
N LEU A 10 0.34 -1.65 -10.34
CA LEU A 10 1.24 -1.53 -9.21
C LEU A 10 2.39 -2.54 -9.29
N LEU A 11 2.15 -3.79 -9.69
CA LEU A 11 3.23 -4.76 -9.92
C LEU A 11 4.19 -4.29 -11.01
N ILE A 12 3.68 -3.79 -12.13
CA ILE A 12 4.53 -3.22 -13.19
C ILE A 12 5.35 -2.04 -12.65
N TRP A 13 4.73 -1.17 -11.84
CA TRP A 13 5.44 -0.07 -11.21
C TRP A 13 6.56 -0.56 -10.29
N ILE A 14 6.29 -1.56 -9.43
CA ILE A 14 7.28 -2.17 -8.54
C ILE A 14 8.45 -2.74 -9.36
N SER A 15 8.14 -3.49 -10.43
CA SER A 15 9.15 -4.08 -11.31
C SER A 15 10.06 -3.05 -11.99
N ASN A 16 9.55 -1.84 -12.25
CA ASN A 16 10.32 -0.77 -12.90
C ASN A 16 11.13 0.08 -11.92
N ASN A 17 10.83 0.02 -10.61
CA ASN A 17 11.44 0.90 -9.60
C ASN A 17 12.18 0.14 -8.49
N THR A 18 12.20 -1.19 -8.53
CA THR A 18 12.83 -2.04 -7.52
C THR A 18 13.38 -3.32 -8.13
N ASP A 19 14.24 -4.03 -7.38
CA ASP A 19 14.74 -5.35 -7.74
C ASP A 19 13.83 -6.50 -7.26
N TYR A 20 12.60 -6.19 -6.80
CA TYR A 20 11.67 -7.23 -6.36
C TYR A 20 11.18 -8.07 -7.54
N GLN A 21 11.26 -9.39 -7.38
CA GLN A 21 10.70 -10.33 -8.35
C GLN A 21 9.19 -10.37 -8.21
N ILE A 22 8.47 -9.64 -9.06
CA ILE A 22 7.00 -9.56 -9.01
C ILE A 22 6.31 -10.91 -9.21
N SER A 23 7.00 -11.90 -9.81
CA SER A 23 6.51 -13.29 -9.91
C SER A 23 6.37 -13.99 -8.56
N LYS A 24 6.96 -13.44 -7.49
CA LYS A 24 6.80 -13.91 -6.10
C LYS A 24 5.62 -13.28 -5.37
N PHE A 25 4.89 -12.38 -6.02
CA PHE A 25 3.64 -11.87 -5.49
C PHE A 25 2.54 -12.90 -5.75
N ASP A 26 2.32 -13.78 -4.79
CA ASP A 26 1.30 -14.85 -4.85
C ASP A 26 0.30 -14.71 -3.69
N TYR A 27 -0.15 -13.47 -3.46
CA TYR A 27 -1.05 -13.13 -2.37
C TYR A 27 -2.35 -12.54 -2.90
N SER A 28 -3.46 -12.95 -2.29
CA SER A 28 -4.76 -12.39 -2.60
C SER A 28 -4.88 -10.95 -2.06
N VAL A 29 -5.64 -10.11 -2.76
CA VAL A 29 -5.99 -8.76 -2.32
C VAL A 29 -7.50 -8.68 -2.21
N ASN A 30 -7.99 -8.54 -0.99
CA ASN A 30 -9.42 -8.61 -0.70
C ASN A 30 -9.92 -7.31 -0.08
N ILE A 31 -11.09 -6.86 -0.56
CA ILE A 31 -11.80 -5.76 0.07
C ILE A 31 -12.44 -6.26 1.36
N SER A 32 -12.19 -5.57 2.47
CA SER A 32 -12.73 -5.93 3.79
C SER A 32 -13.29 -4.72 4.52
N GLU A 33 -14.07 -4.97 5.56
CA GLU A 33 -14.57 -3.92 6.44
C GLU A 33 -13.44 -3.36 7.30
N LYS A 34 -13.45 -2.04 7.53
CA LYS A 34 -12.43 -1.35 8.33
C LYS A 34 -12.26 -1.98 9.71
N LYS A 35 -13.37 -2.33 10.38
CA LYS A 35 -13.36 -2.97 11.70
C LYS A 35 -12.60 -4.29 11.72
N ILE A 36 -12.68 -5.08 10.64
CA ILE A 36 -11.98 -6.37 10.54
C ILE A 36 -10.46 -6.13 10.40
N ILE A 37 -10.08 -5.13 9.60
CA ILE A 37 -8.68 -4.75 9.38
C ILE A 37 -8.07 -4.21 10.69
N GLU A 38 -8.77 -3.30 11.36
CA GLU A 38 -8.39 -2.73 12.66
C GLU A 38 -8.18 -3.82 13.72
N GLU A 39 -9.14 -4.73 13.85
CA GLU A 39 -9.04 -5.84 14.81
C GLU A 39 -7.82 -6.71 14.53
N LYS A 40 -7.59 -7.09 13.26
CA LYS A 40 -6.48 -7.97 12.88
C LYS A 40 -5.10 -7.34 13.06
N ALA A 41 -4.95 -6.07 12.71
CA ALA A 41 -3.64 -5.43 12.71
C ALA A 41 -3.30 -4.78 14.06
N CYS A 42 -4.31 -4.28 14.78
CA CYS A 42 -4.11 -3.43 15.96
C CYS A 42 -4.80 -3.98 17.23
N ASN A 43 -5.56 -5.07 17.14
CA ASN A 43 -6.38 -5.60 18.25
C ASN A 43 -7.34 -4.52 18.82
N GLY A 44 -7.87 -3.68 17.93
CA GLY A 44 -8.75 -2.57 18.27
C GLY A 44 -8.70 -1.42 17.26
N LYS A 45 -9.45 -0.34 17.52
CA LYS A 45 -9.57 0.81 16.61
C LYS A 45 -8.22 1.47 16.34
N CYS A 46 -7.85 1.59 15.06
CA CYS A 46 -6.66 2.30 14.62
C CYS A 46 -6.87 2.89 13.22
N PRO A 47 -6.08 3.90 12.80
CA PRO A 47 -6.37 4.68 11.59
C PRO A 47 -5.99 3.98 10.27
N ILE A 48 -5.58 2.71 10.31
CA ILE A 48 -5.16 1.97 9.12
C ILE A 48 -6.36 1.67 8.21
N VAL A 49 -6.07 1.47 6.93
CA VAL A 49 -7.08 1.15 5.91
C VAL A 49 -6.67 -0.04 5.05
N ALA A 50 -5.47 -0.57 5.25
CA ALA A 50 -5.00 -1.81 4.66
C ALA A 50 -4.02 -2.50 5.61
N TYR A 51 -3.82 -3.80 5.41
CA TYR A 51 -2.89 -4.63 6.18
C TYR A 51 -2.53 -5.89 5.40
N PHE A 52 -1.25 -6.25 5.37
CA PHE A 52 -0.75 -7.53 4.86
C PHE A 52 -0.59 -8.58 5.97
N ASP A 53 -1.16 -9.77 5.74
CA ASP A 53 -0.92 -10.97 6.55
C ASP A 53 -0.44 -12.13 5.65
N PRO A 54 0.66 -12.84 5.98
CA PRO A 54 1.15 -13.94 5.16
C PRO A 54 0.16 -15.09 4.94
N ASN A 55 -0.79 -15.30 5.86
CA ASN A 55 -1.75 -16.41 5.78
C ASN A 55 -3.05 -16.01 5.06
N VAL A 56 -3.32 -14.72 4.90
CA VAL A 56 -4.60 -14.21 4.36
C VAL A 56 -4.38 -13.39 3.08
N GLY A 57 -3.21 -12.78 2.92
CA GLY A 57 -2.91 -11.80 1.88
C GLY A 57 -3.16 -10.37 2.36
N ILE A 58 -3.44 -9.48 1.41
CA ILE A 58 -3.69 -8.07 1.67
C ILE A 58 -5.18 -7.84 1.89
N LEU A 59 -5.53 -7.22 3.00
CA LEU A 59 -6.86 -6.70 3.26
C LEU A 59 -6.85 -5.19 3.08
N ILE A 60 -7.83 -4.64 2.36
CA ILE A 60 -7.95 -3.20 2.13
C ILE A 60 -9.41 -2.75 2.25
N THR A 61 -9.67 -1.60 2.86
CA THR A 61 -11.02 -1.04 2.91
C THR A 61 -11.50 -0.67 1.52
N LYS A 62 -12.81 -0.70 1.27
CA LYS A 62 -13.37 -0.15 0.03
C LYS A 62 -12.98 1.34 -0.12
N GLY A 63 -12.42 1.70 -1.27
CA GLY A 63 -12.02 3.07 -1.58
C GLY A 63 -12.08 3.36 -3.09
N ASP A 64 -11.74 4.58 -3.47
CA ASP A 64 -11.58 4.97 -4.87
C ASP A 64 -10.28 4.39 -5.42
N LEU A 65 -10.39 3.50 -6.42
CA LEU A 65 -9.23 2.87 -7.05
C LEU A 65 -8.42 3.83 -7.93
N GLU A 66 -8.93 5.03 -8.22
CA GLU A 66 -8.23 6.10 -8.94
C GLU A 66 -7.55 7.11 -8.00
N ASP A 67 -7.83 7.06 -6.68
CA ASP A 67 -7.22 7.95 -5.69
C ASP A 67 -5.75 7.56 -5.44
N PRO A 68 -4.78 8.45 -5.72
CA PRO A 68 -3.36 8.15 -5.51
C PRO A 68 -3.03 7.72 -4.08
N CYS A 69 -3.74 8.26 -3.08
CA CYS A 69 -3.52 7.86 -1.69
C CYS A 69 -3.92 6.40 -1.47
N HIS A 70 -5.10 6.00 -1.93
CA HIS A 70 -5.57 4.61 -1.86
C HIS A 70 -4.64 3.64 -2.62
N GLN A 71 -4.24 4.01 -3.85
CA GLN A 71 -3.28 3.24 -4.65
C GLN A 71 -1.93 3.08 -3.94
N SER A 72 -1.41 4.16 -3.34
CA SER A 72 -0.12 4.15 -2.63
C SER A 72 -0.13 3.28 -1.38
N ILE A 73 -1.27 3.15 -0.71
CA ILE A 73 -1.42 2.29 0.46
C ILE A 73 -1.43 0.82 0.03
N LEU A 74 -2.14 0.50 -1.05
CA LEU A 74 -2.09 -0.86 -1.60
C LEU A 74 -0.66 -1.23 -2.04
N LEU A 75 0.04 -0.30 -2.70
CA LEU A 75 1.44 -0.46 -3.08
C LEU A 75 2.32 -0.79 -1.86
N HIS A 76 2.13 -0.08 -0.75
CA HIS A 76 2.87 -0.31 0.49
C HIS A 76 2.70 -1.75 1.00
N GLU A 77 1.46 -2.24 1.09
CA GLU A 77 1.20 -3.62 1.52
C GLU A 77 1.74 -4.66 0.51
N MET A 78 1.75 -4.35 -0.78
CA MET A 78 2.35 -5.22 -1.80
C MET A 78 3.87 -5.32 -1.67
N ILE A 79 4.53 -4.25 -1.25
CA ILE A 79 5.96 -4.29 -0.91
C ILE A 79 6.20 -5.19 0.30
N HIS A 80 5.36 -5.13 1.35
CA HIS A 80 5.48 -6.04 2.49
C HIS A 80 5.32 -7.51 2.10
N ALA A 81 4.37 -7.80 1.21
CA ALA A 81 4.21 -9.15 0.66
C ALA A 81 5.47 -9.64 -0.07
N LEU A 82 6.08 -8.79 -0.90
CA LEU A 82 7.32 -9.12 -1.62
C LEU A 82 8.54 -9.22 -0.69
N GLN A 83 8.63 -8.37 0.33
CA GLN A 83 9.65 -8.45 1.38
C GLN A 83 9.58 -9.78 2.12
N PHE A 84 8.37 -10.25 2.44
CA PHE A 84 8.14 -11.55 3.05
C PHE A 84 8.60 -12.69 2.14
N SER A 85 8.15 -12.74 0.88
CA SER A 85 8.55 -13.77 -0.10
C SER A 85 10.05 -13.78 -0.42
N SER A 86 10.74 -12.67 -0.17
CA SER A 86 12.17 -12.54 -0.45
C SER A 86 13.06 -13.15 0.64
N ASN A 87 12.50 -13.61 1.77
CA ASN A 87 13.23 -14.17 2.92
C ASN A 87 14.40 -13.29 3.38
N LYS A 88 14.30 -11.97 3.19
CA LYS A 88 15.28 -11.05 3.73
C LYS A 88 15.10 -11.04 5.26
N ASN A 89 16.07 -11.59 5.98
CA ASN A 89 16.24 -11.43 7.43
C ASN A 89 16.64 -9.97 7.74
N THR A 90 15.76 -9.05 7.37
CA THR A 90 15.88 -7.63 7.60
C THR A 90 14.97 -7.27 8.75
N GLU A 91 15.46 -6.45 9.68
CA GLU A 91 14.66 -5.98 10.81
C GLU A 91 13.42 -5.25 10.31
N ASN A 92 12.31 -5.38 11.06
CA ASN A 92 11.02 -4.81 10.67
C ASN A 92 11.09 -3.30 10.43
N ALA A 93 11.91 -2.57 11.19
CA ALA A 93 12.08 -1.12 11.01
C ALA A 93 12.62 -0.74 9.62
N PHE A 94 13.55 -1.52 9.06
CA PHE A 94 14.08 -1.27 7.71
C PHE A 94 13.08 -1.63 6.62
N LYS A 95 12.28 -2.70 6.84
CA LYS A 95 11.18 -3.08 5.93
C LYS A 95 10.14 -1.97 5.80
N GLU A 96 9.70 -1.43 6.94
CA GLU A 96 8.80 -0.28 7.01
C GLU A 96 9.39 0.95 6.31
N MET A 97 10.66 1.27 6.60
CA MET A 97 11.34 2.43 6.03
C MET A 97 11.40 2.35 4.49
N GLU A 98 11.74 1.19 3.94
CA GLU A 98 11.75 0.95 2.50
C GLU A 98 10.34 1.09 1.90
N ALA A 99 9.33 0.47 2.51
CA ALA A 99 7.95 0.52 2.05
C ALA A 99 7.42 1.98 2.01
N TYR A 100 7.71 2.79 3.03
CA TYR A 100 7.37 4.21 3.03
C TYR A 100 8.15 5.03 2.00
N SER A 101 9.43 4.69 1.77
CA SER A 101 10.24 5.37 0.76
C SER A 101 9.66 5.14 -0.65
N LEU A 102 9.34 3.89 -0.99
CA LEU A 102 8.71 3.52 -2.25
C LEU A 102 7.29 4.10 -2.40
N GLN A 103 6.51 4.12 -1.32
CA GLN A 103 5.20 4.76 -1.31
C GLN A 103 5.30 6.26 -1.66
N ASN A 104 6.25 6.98 -1.08
CA ASN A 104 6.44 8.41 -1.39
C ASN A 104 6.99 8.61 -2.81
N LEU A 105 7.89 7.74 -3.28
CA LEU A 105 8.37 7.79 -4.66
C LEU A 105 7.20 7.67 -5.66
N TYR A 106 6.31 6.70 -5.44
CA TYR A 106 5.11 6.53 -6.26
C TYR A 106 4.22 7.79 -6.25
N LEU A 107 3.93 8.33 -5.06
CA LEU A 107 3.11 9.52 -4.93
C LEU A 107 3.72 10.74 -5.63
N ASN A 108 5.04 10.92 -5.52
CA ASN A 108 5.77 12.00 -6.20
C ASN A 108 5.67 11.87 -7.72
N GLN A 109 5.92 10.68 -8.28
CA GLN A 109 5.82 10.45 -9.73
C GLN A 109 4.40 10.68 -10.26
N ILE A 110 3.37 10.28 -9.52
CA ILE A 110 1.97 10.56 -9.87
C ILE A 110 1.68 12.07 -9.81
N SER A 111 2.23 12.79 -8.83
CA SER A 111 2.10 14.23 -8.74
C SER A 111 2.75 14.97 -9.90
N GLU A 112 3.96 14.57 -10.28
CA GLU A 112 4.68 15.12 -11.43
C GLU A 112 3.90 14.86 -12.73
N LYS A 113 3.38 13.64 -12.93
CA LYS A 113 2.56 13.30 -14.10
C LYS A 113 1.26 14.10 -14.19
N LYS A 114 0.71 14.51 -13.04
CA LYS A 114 -0.53 15.31 -12.95
C LYS A 114 -0.27 16.83 -12.89
N ASP A 115 0.99 17.26 -13.00
CA ASP A 115 1.43 18.66 -12.92
C ASP A 115 0.86 19.40 -11.69
N LEU A 116 0.88 18.73 -10.54
CA LEU A 116 0.29 19.27 -9.32
C LEU A 116 1.22 20.29 -8.67
N LEU A 117 0.69 21.49 -8.37
CA LEU A 117 1.39 22.54 -7.61
C LEU A 117 1.85 22.09 -6.21
N LYS A 118 1.20 21.05 -5.66
CA LYS A 118 1.56 20.45 -4.36
C LYS A 118 1.59 18.94 -4.49
N ASN A 119 2.76 18.37 -4.22
CA ASN A 119 2.96 16.93 -4.31
C ASN A 119 2.18 16.17 -3.23
N TRP A 120 1.61 15.04 -3.63
CA TRP A 120 1.12 14.04 -2.70
C TRP A 120 2.30 13.39 -2.01
N ASN A 121 2.14 13.14 -0.72
CA ASN A 121 3.08 12.40 0.10
C ASN A 121 2.33 11.69 1.23
N LEU A 122 3.02 10.82 1.96
CA LEU A 122 2.48 10.07 3.08
C LEU A 122 1.72 10.96 4.08
N LYS A 123 2.27 12.12 4.43
CA LYS A 123 1.66 13.05 5.39
C LYS A 123 0.33 13.60 4.87
N SER A 124 0.28 13.99 3.60
CA SER A 124 -0.96 14.47 2.96
C SER A 124 -2.02 13.37 2.87
N CYS A 125 -1.63 12.14 2.53
CA CYS A 125 -2.56 11.00 2.48
C CYS A 125 -3.08 10.63 3.86
N ARG A 126 -2.21 10.60 4.88
CA ARG A 126 -2.61 10.35 6.27
C ARG A 126 -3.58 11.41 6.78
N SER A 127 -3.35 12.69 6.49
CA SER A 127 -4.30 13.74 6.91
C SER A 127 -5.72 13.54 6.35
N LYS A 128 -5.85 13.02 5.11
CA LYS A 128 -7.16 12.65 4.55
C LYS A 128 -7.81 11.49 5.31
N GLN A 129 -7.02 10.48 5.70
CA GLN A 129 -7.52 9.33 6.46
C GLN A 129 -8.03 9.73 7.85
N TYR A 130 -7.35 10.66 8.53
CA TYR A 130 -7.80 11.17 9.81
C TYR A 130 -9.05 12.05 9.71
N ASN A 131 -9.22 12.80 8.63
CA ASN A 131 -10.40 13.66 8.45
C ASN A 131 -11.67 12.88 8.07
N ALA A 132 -11.54 11.62 7.61
CA ALA A 132 -12.68 10.74 7.34
C ALA A 132 -13.18 9.96 8.58
N LEU A 133 -12.62 10.25 9.76
CA LEU A 133 -12.97 9.61 11.04
C LEU A 133 -13.95 10.44 11.89
N PHE A 134 -14.42 11.60 11.41
CA PHE A 134 -15.39 12.47 12.07
C PHE A 134 -16.58 12.77 11.17
#